data_AF-A0A434CPT1-F1
#
_entry.id   AF-A0A434CPT1-F1
#
_cell.length_a   1.000
_cell.length_b   1.000
_cell.length_c   1.000
_cell.angle_alpha   90.00
_cell.angle_beta   90.00
_cell.angle_gamma   90.00
#
_symmetry.space_group_name_H-M   'P 1'
#
loop_
_entity.id
_entity.type
_entity.pdbx_description
1 polymer ?
#
loop_
_entity_poly.entity_id
_entity_poly.type
_entity_poly.pdbx_seq_one_letter_code
_entity_poly.pdbx_strand_id
1 'polypeptide(L)' 'MLNQIYQLLTEKERLAIFYVHQAGLTEKEAGEQMGCTDRNVRYLIKSASRKARASEESAPRQRRGKE' A
#
# COMPACT_ATOMS: atom_id res chain seq x y z
N MET A 1 -2.44 5.20 13.79
CA MET A 1 -1.30 5.51 12.90
C MET A 1 -1.50 4.93 11.47
N LEU A 2 -2.74 4.92 10.94
CA LEU A 2 -3.01 4.56 9.53
C LEU A 2 -2.94 5.79 8.60
N ASN A 3 -3.25 6.98 9.12
CA ASN A 3 -3.42 8.21 8.31
C ASN A 3 -2.15 8.73 7.60
N GLN A 4 -0.95 8.46 8.11
CA GLN A 4 0.28 8.98 7.50
C GLN A 4 0.69 8.21 6.24
N ILE A 5 0.52 6.89 6.23
CA ILE A 5 0.86 6.07 5.05
C ILE A 5 -0.10 6.39 3.91
N TYR A 6 -1.39 6.61 4.20
CA TYR A 6 -2.38 7.00 3.18
C TYR A 6 -2.02 8.27 2.42
N GLN A 7 -1.31 9.23 3.04
CA GLN A 7 -0.83 10.44 2.37
C GLN A 7 0.37 10.19 1.45
N LEU A 8 1.18 9.17 1.71
CA LEU A 8 2.33 8.79 0.88
C LEU A 8 1.95 7.97 -0.36
N LEU A 9 0.76 7.37 -0.33
CA LEU A 9 0.23 6.58 -1.43
C LEU A 9 -0.47 7.47 -2.46
N THR A 10 -0.19 7.20 -3.72
CA THR A 10 -0.97 7.73 -4.83
C THR A 10 -2.39 7.15 -4.80
N GLU A 11 -3.33 7.82 -5.48
CA GLU A 11 -4.70 7.34 -5.59
C GLU A 11 -4.79 5.93 -6.19
N LYS A 12 -4.02 5.64 -7.24
CA LYS A 12 -3.98 4.31 -7.87
C LYS A 12 -3.45 3.23 -6.92
N GLU A 13 -2.43 3.54 -6.12
CA GLU A 13 -1.92 2.61 -5.10
C GLU A 13 -2.95 2.32 -4.00
N ARG A 14 -3.69 3.35 -3.56
CA ARG A 14 -4.78 3.20 -2.58
C ARG A 14 -5.91 2.33 -3.13
N LEU A 15 -6.33 2.57 -4.37
CA LEU A 15 -7.37 1.78 -5.05
C LEU A 15 -6.96 0.32 -5.23
N ALA A 16 -5.71 0.07 -5.65
CA ALA A 16 -5.19 -1.29 -5.80
C ALA A 16 -5.21 -2.07 -4.48
N ILE A 17 -4.81 -1.44 -3.38
CA ILE A 17 -4.90 -2.04 -2.04
C ILE A 17 -6.36 -2.30 -1.65
N PHE A 18 -7.24 -1.33 -1.87
CA PHE A 18 -8.66 -1.45 -1.55
C PHE A 18 -9.29 -2.66 -2.27
N TYR A 19 -9.17 -2.73 -3.59
CA TYR A 19 -9.81 -3.79 -4.36
C TYR A 19 -9.28 -5.18 -3.98
N VAL A 20 -7.97 -5.33 -3.84
CA VAL A 20 -7.37 -6.65 -3.57
C VAL A 20 -7.52 -7.07 -2.11
N HIS A 21 -7.24 -6.19 -1.14
CA HIS A 21 -7.19 -6.57 0.26
C HIS A 21 -8.47 -6.32 1.05
N GLN A 22 -9.26 -5.31 0.68
CA GLN A 22 -10.51 -4.99 1.39
C GLN A 22 -11.74 -5.58 0.69
N ALA A 23 -11.82 -5.45 -0.63
CA ALA A 23 -12.92 -6.01 -1.40
C ALA A 23 -12.69 -7.48 -1.82
N GLY A 24 -11.48 -8.01 -1.64
CA GLY A 24 -11.17 -9.42 -1.85
C GLY A 24 -11.07 -9.85 -3.33
N LEU A 25 -10.90 -8.89 -4.24
CA LEU A 25 -10.75 -9.17 -5.67
C LEU A 25 -9.37 -9.76 -5.97
N THR A 26 -9.30 -10.58 -7.02
CA THR A 26 -8.02 -10.96 -7.61
C THR A 26 -7.34 -9.75 -8.27
N GLU A 27 -6.02 -9.82 -8.49
CA GLU A 27 -5.28 -8.77 -9.20
C GLU A 27 -5.83 -8.53 -10.61
N LYS A 28 -6.37 -9.58 -11.25
CA LYS A 28 -7.01 -9.48 -12.58
C LYS A 28 -8.31 -8.69 -12.53
N GLU A 29 -9.23 -9.06 -11.63
CA GLU A 29 -10.50 -8.36 -11.45
C GLU A 29 -10.29 -6.90 -11.01
N ALA A 30 -9.35 -6.67 -10.09
CA ALA A 30 -8.96 -5.31 -9.71
C ALA A 30 -8.40 -4.52 -10.91
N GLY A 31 -7.64 -5.18 -11.79
CA GLY A 31 -7.14 -4.60 -13.04
C GLY A 31 -8.28 -4.16 -13.96
N GLU A 32 -9.29 -5.02 -14.13
CA GLU A 32 -10.50 -4.71 -14.89
C GLU A 32 -11.26 -3.51 -14.30
N GLN A 33 -11.44 -3.45 -12.97
CA GLN A 33 -12.08 -2.31 -12.29
C GLN A 33 -11.28 -1.00 -12.43
N MET A 34 -9.95 -1.09 -12.47
CA MET A 34 -9.06 0.06 -12.57
C MET A 34 -8.70 0.45 -14.02
N GLY A 35 -9.17 -0.31 -15.02
CA GLY A 35 -8.81 -0.12 -16.41
C GLY A 35 -7.32 -0.34 -16.71
N CYS A 36 -6.67 -1.31 -16.05
CA CYS A 36 -5.26 -1.62 -16.24
C CYS A 36 -4.96 -3.14 -16.15
N THR A 37 -3.73 -3.55 -16.45
CA THR A 37 -3.33 -4.97 -16.39
C THR A 37 -3.16 -5.45 -14.94
N ASP A 38 -3.38 -6.75 -14.73
CA ASP A 38 -3.07 -7.47 -13.49
C ASP A 38 -1.62 -7.20 -13.02
N ARG A 39 -0.68 -7.18 -13.97
CA ARG A 39 0.72 -6.86 -13.70
C ARG A 39 0.89 -5.44 -13.13
N ASN A 40 0.13 -4.47 -13.65
CA ASN A 40 0.16 -3.10 -13.15
C ASN A 40 -0.39 -3.01 -11.73
N VAL A 41 -1.49 -3.70 -11.42
CA VAL A 41 -2.04 -3.80 -10.06
C VAL A 41 -0.99 -4.36 -9.09
N ARG A 42 -0.32 -5.46 -9.46
CA ARG A 42 0.75 -6.05 -8.66
C ARG A 42 1.91 -5.07 -8.41
N TYR A 43 2.28 -4.27 -9.42
CA TYR A 43 3.29 -3.21 -9.24
C TYR A 43 2.84 -2.13 -8.27
N LEU A 44 1.59 -1.67 -8.35
CA LEU A 44 1.03 -0.66 -7.46
C LEU A 44 1.04 -1.13 -6.00
N ILE A 45 0.62 -2.37 -5.74
CA ILE A 45 0.64 -2.95 -4.38
C ILE A 45 2.07 -3.08 -3.84
N LYS A 46 3.02 -3.53 -4.69
CA LYS A 46 4.44 -3.60 -4.32
C LYS A 46 5.03 -2.23 -4.02
N SER A 47 4.70 -1.23 -4.83
CA SER A 47 5.13 0.17 -4.62
C SER A 47 4.60 0.70 -3.30
N ALA A 48 3.31 0.52 -3.04
CA ALA A 48 2.68 0.93 -1.79
C ALA A 48 3.31 0.26 -0.56
N SER A 49 3.58 -1.04 -0.65
CA SER A 49 4.25 -1.81 0.41
C SER A 49 5.67 -1.30 0.70
N ARG A 50 6.43 -0.92 -0.34
CA ARG A 50 7.77 -0.31 -0.17
C ARG A 50 7.69 1.04 0.54
N LYS A 51 6.72 1.88 0.19
CA LYS A 51 6.51 3.19 0.84
C LYS A 51 6.11 3.04 2.31
N ALA A 52 5.24 2.09 2.61
CA ALA A 52 4.86 1.77 3.99
C ALA A 52 6.08 1.38 4.83
N ARG A 53 6.92 0.45 4.33
CA ARG A 53 8.15 0.02 5.02
C ARG A 53 9.15 1.16 5.20
N ALA A 54 9.37 1.99 4.17
CA ALA A 54 10.27 3.14 4.27
C ALA A 54 9.79 4.16 5.32
N SER A 55 8.47 4.34 5.45
CA SER A 55 7.88 5.18 6.49
C SER A 55 8.07 4.61 7.90
N GLU A 56 8.00 3.29 8.07
CA GLU A 56 8.28 2.62 9.35
C GLU A 56 9.76 2.68 9.72
N GLU A 57 10.66 2.56 8.73
CA GLU A 57 12.11 2.60 8.94
C GLU A 57 12.61 4.03 9.25
N SER A 58 11.93 5.04 8.72
CA SER A 58 12.22 6.46 8.98
C SER A 58 11.59 6.98 10.28
N ALA A 59 10.67 6.23 10.90
CA ALA A 59 10.14 6.58 12.20
C ALA A 59 11.28 6.41 13.23
N PRO A 60 11.60 7.43 14.06
CA PRO A 60 12.65 7.29 15.05
C PRO A 60 12.29 6.10 15.92
N ARG A 61 13.17 5.09 15.96
CA ARG A 61 13.10 4.00 16.93
C ARG A 61 13.01 4.66 18.30
N GLN A 62 11.79 4.83 18.83
CA GLN A 62 11.59 5.25 20.20
C GLN A 62 12.36 4.24 21.02
N ARG A 63 13.45 4.73 21.60
CA ARG A 63 14.34 4.00 22.50
C ARG A 63 13.42 3.29 23.49
N ARG A 64 13.29 1.97 23.35
CA ARG A 64 12.73 1.14 24.42
C ARG A 64 13.57 1.47 25.65
N GLY A 65 12.90 2.03 26.65
CA GLY A 65 13.50 2.39 27.93
C GLY A 65 14.30 1.21 28.45
N LYS A 66 15.58 1.46 28.74
CA LYS A 66 16.20 0.81 29.88
C LYS A 66 15.98 1.77 31.03
N GLU A 67 15.01 1.41 31.87
CA GLU A 67 15.07 1.71 33.31
C GLU A 67 16.39 1.22 33.91
#